data_AF-A0A7L3ZFH7-F1
#
_entry.id   AF-A0A7L3ZFH7-F1
#
_cell.length_a   1.000
_cell.length_b   1.000
_cell.length_c   1.000
_cell.angle_alpha   90.00
_cell.angle_beta   90.00
_cell.angle_gamma   90.00
#
_symmetry.space_group_name_H-M   'P 1'
#
loop_
_entity.id
_entity.type
_entity.pdbx_description
1 polymer ?
#
loop_
_entity_poly.entity_id
_entity_poly.type
_entity_poly.pdbx_seq_one_letter_code
_entity_poly.pdbx_strand_id
1 'polypeptide(L)'
;YALTTTLSARVGHLNPRWNDPDQDTEVGFRRAMELVGGEFMDRLDYYHRAWLPARALVEEAIQRRFEVDASGVVLELPQGGCPWKEHVFSLERELALPDPLQLVLFPDRGGQWRVQSVPAGPHTFQSRLPLPEPWRGVRDEALSQLADIPGCVFVHASGFIGGNRTREGALEMARRTLAQRHGGGAQSG
;
A
#
# COMPACT_ATOMS: atom_id res chain seq x y z
N TYR A 1 -5.96 -25.82 6.16
CA TYR A 1 -5.41 -24.80 7.07
C TYR A 1 -6.57 -24.24 7.90
N ALA A 2 -6.41 -24.13 9.22
CA ALA A 2 -7.44 -23.60 10.11
C ALA A 2 -6.93 -22.32 10.78
N LEU A 3 -7.70 -21.23 10.70
CA LEU A 3 -7.37 -19.95 11.34
C LEU A 3 -7.89 -19.97 12.78
N THR A 4 -6.99 -20.19 13.74
CA THR A 4 -7.31 -20.31 15.17
C THR A 4 -7.04 -19.04 15.98
N THR A 5 -6.67 -17.95 15.31
CA THR A 5 -6.25 -16.69 15.95
C THR A 5 -7.20 -15.53 15.66
N THR A 6 -8.41 -15.79 15.16
CA THR A 6 -9.44 -14.76 14.99
C THR A 6 -9.87 -14.19 16.35
N LEU A 7 -10.44 -12.99 16.36
CA LEU A 7 -10.97 -12.40 17.59
C LEU A 7 -11.98 -13.33 18.27
N SER A 8 -12.88 -13.95 17.48
CA SER A 8 -13.86 -14.92 17.98
C SER A 8 -13.19 -16.16 18.60
N ALA A 9 -12.13 -16.70 17.98
CA ALA A 9 -11.38 -17.82 18.55
C ALA A 9 -10.69 -17.42 19.86
N ARG A 10 -10.04 -16.25 19.90
CA ARG A 10 -9.38 -15.71 21.11
C ARG A 10 -10.37 -15.48 22.25
N VAL A 11 -11.57 -14.96 21.95
CA VAL A 11 -12.68 -14.86 22.92
C VAL A 11 -13.09 -16.25 23.39
N GLY A 12 -13.24 -17.22 22.49
CA GLY A 12 -13.57 -18.61 22.82
C GLY A 12 -12.54 -19.28 23.75
N HIS A 13 -11.25 -18.92 23.64
CA HIS A 13 -10.20 -19.42 24.53
C HIS A 13 -10.32 -18.90 25.97
N LEU A 14 -11.17 -17.91 26.24
CA LEU A 14 -11.42 -17.36 27.57
C LEU A 14 -12.55 -18.09 28.31
N ASN A 15 -13.24 -19.03 27.65
CA ASN A 15 -14.21 -19.90 28.31
C ASN A 15 -13.50 -20.87 29.27
N PRO A 16 -14.17 -21.31 30.35
CA PRO A 16 -13.68 -22.39 31.18
C PRO A 16 -13.48 -23.66 30.34
N ARG A 17 -12.48 -24.46 30.72
CA ARG A 17 -12.25 -25.75 30.09
C ARG A 17 -13.32 -26.72 30.55
N TRP A 18 -13.65 -27.69 29.71
CA TRP A 18 -14.67 -28.70 30.03
C TRP A 18 -14.41 -29.46 31.34
N ASN A 19 -13.15 -29.53 31.78
CA ASN A 19 -12.69 -30.22 32.98
C ASN A 19 -12.30 -29.28 34.13
N ASP A 20 -12.55 -27.98 34.02
CA ASP A 20 -12.37 -27.08 35.16
C ASP A 20 -13.45 -27.39 36.22
N PRO A 21 -13.08 -27.46 37.51
CA PRO A 21 -14.02 -27.80 38.58
C PRO A 21 -15.12 -26.74 38.77
N ASP A 22 -14.84 -25.51 38.32
CA ASP A 22 -15.77 -24.40 38.26
C ASP A 22 -15.99 -24.03 36.79
N GLN A 23 -17.25 -23.90 36.39
CA GLN A 23 -17.69 -23.57 35.04
C GLN A 23 -18.21 -22.12 34.96
N ASP A 24 -17.95 -21.28 35.97
CA ASP A 24 -18.30 -19.86 35.94
C ASP A 24 -17.66 -19.13 34.75
N THR A 25 -18.51 -18.53 33.92
CA THR A 25 -18.11 -17.78 32.74
C THR A 25 -17.84 -16.31 33.01
N GLU A 26 -18.20 -15.77 34.18
CA GLU A 26 -18.18 -14.33 34.45
C GLU A 26 -16.77 -13.72 34.37
N VAL A 27 -15.76 -14.43 34.88
CA VAL A 27 -14.36 -13.98 34.77
C VAL A 27 -13.88 -13.98 33.31
N GLY A 28 -14.22 -15.02 32.55
CA GLY A 28 -13.89 -15.14 31.13
C GLY A 28 -14.59 -14.06 30.30
N PHE A 29 -15.86 -13.79 30.58
CA PHE A 29 -16.66 -12.74 29.95
C PHE A 29 -16.05 -11.35 30.16
N ARG A 30 -15.69 -11.00 31.40
CA ARG A 30 -15.03 -9.71 31.70
C ARG A 30 -13.71 -9.55 30.94
N ARG A 31 -12.88 -10.59 30.90
CA ARG A 31 -11.63 -10.59 30.10
C ARG A 31 -11.91 -10.47 28.59
N ALA A 32 -12.97 -11.10 28.10
CA ALA A 32 -13.36 -10.99 26.70
C ALA A 32 -13.82 -9.57 26.35
N MET A 33 -14.56 -8.91 27.26
CA MET A 33 -14.98 -7.52 27.10
C MET A 33 -13.78 -6.57 27.06
N GLU A 34 -12.78 -6.76 27.93
CA GLU A 34 -11.53 -5.98 27.89
C GLU A 34 -10.77 -6.21 26.58
N LEU A 35 -10.65 -7.46 26.15
CA LEU A 35 -9.98 -7.83 24.90
C LEU A 35 -10.63 -7.17 23.67
N VAL A 36 -11.94 -7.35 23.52
CA VAL A 36 -12.71 -6.83 22.38
C VAL A 36 -12.79 -5.31 22.44
N GLY A 37 -13.01 -4.75 23.63
CA GLY A 37 -13.08 -3.31 23.85
C GLY A 37 -11.76 -2.61 23.53
N GLY A 38 -10.64 -3.18 23.97
CA GLY A 38 -9.30 -2.67 23.63
C GLY A 38 -9.06 -2.69 22.13
N GLU A 39 -9.29 -3.82 21.47
CA GLU A 39 -9.10 -3.94 20.00
C GLU A 39 -10.00 -2.98 19.23
N PHE A 40 -11.26 -2.80 19.65
CA PHE A 40 -12.17 -1.83 19.04
C PHE A 40 -11.65 -0.40 19.19
N MET A 41 -11.23 0.01 20.39
CA MET A 41 -10.72 1.35 20.64
C MET A 41 -9.44 1.63 19.86
N ASP A 42 -8.53 0.67 19.76
CA ASP A 42 -7.33 0.78 18.95
C ASP A 42 -7.65 0.99 17.46
N ARG A 43 -8.64 0.24 16.93
CA ARG A 43 -9.10 0.42 15.54
C ARG A 43 -9.78 1.77 15.33
N LEU A 44 -10.63 2.21 16.27
CA LEU A 44 -11.29 3.50 16.21
C LEU A 44 -10.28 4.66 16.23
N ASP A 45 -9.29 4.59 17.12
CA ASP A 45 -8.21 5.58 17.20
C ASP A 45 -7.41 5.63 15.89
N TYR A 46 -7.06 4.48 15.32
CA TYR A 46 -6.42 4.41 14.00
C TYR A 46 -7.27 5.08 12.91
N TYR A 47 -8.57 4.77 12.83
CA TYR A 47 -9.42 5.34 11.79
C TYR A 47 -9.56 6.86 11.95
N HIS A 48 -9.72 7.34 13.18
CA HIS A 48 -9.88 8.76 13.47
C HIS A 48 -8.57 9.55 13.27
N ARG A 49 -7.44 9.05 13.78
CA ARG A 49 -6.18 9.81 13.82
C ARG A 49 -5.26 9.59 12.63
N ALA A 50 -5.38 8.45 11.92
CA ALA A 50 -4.46 8.11 10.83
C ALA A 50 -5.18 7.92 9.49
N TRP A 51 -6.20 7.06 9.42
CA TRP A 51 -6.84 6.72 8.15
C TRP A 51 -7.68 7.86 7.60
N LEU A 52 -8.56 8.49 8.40
CA LEU A 52 -9.46 9.54 7.93
C LEU A 52 -8.70 10.81 7.48
N PRO A 53 -7.70 11.33 8.24
CA PRO A 53 -6.90 12.47 7.78
C PRO A 53 -6.12 12.20 6.50
N ALA A 54 -5.71 10.95 6.26
CA ALA A 54 -5.01 10.57 5.04
C ALA A 54 -5.83 10.81 3.76
N ARG A 55 -7.17 10.78 3.87
CA ARG A 55 -8.05 11.01 2.73
C ARG A 55 -7.81 12.38 2.08
N ALA A 56 -7.75 13.44 2.90
CA ALA A 56 -7.52 14.79 2.41
C ALA A 56 -6.16 14.92 1.70
N LEU A 57 -5.11 14.27 2.24
CA LEU A 57 -3.79 14.26 1.60
C LEU A 57 -3.79 13.54 0.25
N VAL A 58 -4.51 12.42 0.13
CA VAL A 58 -4.61 11.68 -1.13
C VAL A 58 -5.44 12.47 -2.15
N GLU A 59 -6.52 13.11 -1.72
CA GLU A 59 -7.34 13.95 -2.59
C GLU A 59 -6.55 15.16 -3.13
N GLU A 60 -5.79 15.83 -2.27
CA GLU A 60 -4.89 16.93 -2.68
C GLU A 60 -3.82 16.43 -3.67
N ALA A 61 -3.22 15.26 -3.42
CA ALA A 61 -2.26 14.66 -4.34
C ALA A 61 -2.89 14.32 -5.70
N ILE A 62 -4.16 13.87 -5.72
CA ILE A 62 -4.91 13.64 -6.96
C ILE A 62 -5.12 14.96 -7.70
N GLN A 63 -5.47 16.05 -7.02
CA GLN A 63 -5.66 17.34 -7.68
C GLN A 63 -4.37 17.86 -8.33
N ARG A 64 -3.22 17.67 -7.66
CA ARG A 64 -1.89 18.08 -8.16
C ARG A 64 -1.18 17.09 -9.08
N ARG A 65 -1.80 15.94 -9.41
CA ARG A 65 -1.14 14.86 -10.15
C ARG A 65 -0.51 15.27 -11.49
N PHE A 66 -1.08 16.25 -12.18
CA PHE A 66 -0.54 16.79 -13.43
C PHE A 66 0.71 17.66 -13.26
N GLU A 67 0.96 18.17 -12.05
CA GLU A 67 2.21 18.87 -11.69
C GLU A 67 3.37 17.88 -11.48
N VAL A 68 3.04 16.63 -11.10
CA VAL A 68 4.00 15.54 -10.90
C VAL A 68 4.42 14.95 -12.24
N ASP A 69 3.45 14.55 -13.05
CA ASP A 69 3.67 13.99 -14.38
C ASP A 69 2.51 14.31 -15.32
N ALA A 70 2.82 14.66 -16.58
CA ALA A 70 1.82 15.06 -17.56
C ALA A 70 0.79 13.96 -17.87
N SER A 71 1.11 12.69 -17.62
CA SER A 71 0.15 11.59 -17.77
C SER A 71 -1.04 11.68 -16.82
N GLY A 72 -0.89 12.38 -15.68
CA GLY A 72 -1.93 12.48 -14.66
C GLY A 72 -2.29 11.16 -13.97
N VAL A 73 -1.48 10.10 -14.13
CA VAL A 73 -1.69 8.79 -13.46
C VAL A 73 -0.63 8.46 -12.41
N VAL A 74 0.25 9.42 -12.09
CA VAL A 74 1.25 9.33 -11.02
C VAL A 74 0.83 10.26 -9.90
N LEU A 75 0.70 9.73 -8.69
CA LEU A 75 0.51 10.53 -7.48
C LEU A 75 1.84 10.74 -6.77
N GLU A 76 1.97 11.88 -6.11
CA GLU A 76 3.04 12.12 -5.15
C GLU A 76 2.45 12.44 -3.80
N LEU A 77 2.86 11.69 -2.77
CA LEU A 77 2.50 11.95 -1.39
C LEU A 77 3.68 12.64 -0.69
N PRO A 78 3.41 13.66 0.15
CA PRO A 78 4.47 14.43 0.81
C PRO A 78 5.26 13.61 1.82
N GLN A 79 4.71 12.48 2.30
CA GLN A 79 5.31 11.66 3.33
C GLN A 79 4.94 10.18 3.19
N GLY A 80 5.90 9.32 3.55
CA GLY A 80 5.67 7.88 3.68
C GLY A 80 4.79 7.52 4.88
N GLY A 81 4.20 6.32 4.84
CA GLY A 81 3.33 5.80 5.89
C GLY A 81 1.86 6.26 5.80
N CYS A 82 1.54 7.15 4.87
CA CYS A 82 0.15 7.51 4.56
C CYS A 82 -0.64 6.26 4.09
N PRO A 83 -1.79 5.91 4.71
CA PRO A 83 -2.63 4.78 4.31
C PRO A 83 -3.45 5.11 3.05
N TRP A 84 -2.79 5.26 1.90
CA TRP A 84 -3.40 5.81 0.68
C TRP A 84 -4.23 4.83 -0.15
N LYS A 85 -3.98 3.51 -0.01
CA LYS A 85 -4.50 2.49 -0.95
C LYS A 85 -6.02 2.50 -1.07
N GLU A 86 -6.73 2.43 0.05
CA GLU A 86 -8.20 2.41 0.06
C GLU A 86 -8.77 3.74 -0.46
N HIS A 87 -8.16 4.87 -0.08
CA HIS A 87 -8.57 6.20 -0.53
C HIS A 87 -8.43 6.39 -2.03
N VAL A 88 -7.38 5.84 -2.65
CA VAL A 88 -7.22 5.87 -4.12
C VAL A 88 -8.42 5.21 -4.80
N PHE A 89 -8.83 4.01 -4.36
CA PHE A 89 -9.98 3.33 -4.97
C PHE A 89 -11.30 4.08 -4.76
N SER A 90 -11.52 4.69 -3.59
CA SER A 90 -12.74 5.45 -3.34
C SER A 90 -12.76 6.75 -4.15
N LEU A 91 -11.67 7.52 -4.12
CA LEU A 91 -11.55 8.82 -4.78
C LEU A 91 -11.57 8.72 -6.30
N GLU A 92 -11.00 7.66 -6.89
CA GLU A 92 -11.11 7.41 -8.34
C GLU A 92 -12.57 7.37 -8.80
N ARG A 93 -13.42 6.68 -8.02
CA ARG A 93 -14.85 6.55 -8.32
C ARG A 93 -15.60 7.85 -8.03
N GLU A 94 -15.34 8.46 -6.88
CA GLU A 94 -16.05 9.66 -6.42
C GLU A 94 -15.74 10.88 -7.29
N LEU A 95 -14.49 11.03 -7.73
CA LEU A 95 -14.04 12.11 -8.61
C LEU A 95 -14.21 11.79 -10.10
N ALA A 96 -14.73 10.61 -10.42
CA ALA A 96 -14.92 10.12 -11.80
C ALA A 96 -13.66 10.31 -12.67
N LEU A 97 -12.51 9.86 -12.16
CA LEU A 97 -11.25 10.02 -12.89
C LEU A 97 -11.32 9.26 -14.22
N PRO A 98 -10.94 9.89 -15.35
CA PRO A 98 -11.04 9.25 -16.67
C PRO A 98 -10.07 8.08 -16.82
N ASP A 99 -8.89 8.20 -16.19
CA ASP A 99 -7.86 7.17 -16.18
C ASP A 99 -7.56 6.73 -14.74
N PRO A 100 -7.42 5.42 -14.50
CA PRO A 100 -7.04 4.92 -13.19
C PRO A 100 -5.58 5.27 -12.88
N LEU A 101 -5.34 5.65 -11.63
CA LEU A 101 -4.02 5.94 -11.09
C LEU A 101 -3.15 4.66 -11.10
N GLN A 102 -1.88 4.81 -11.45
CA GLN A 102 -1.00 3.68 -11.71
C GLN A 102 0.11 3.56 -10.68
N LEU A 103 0.72 4.70 -10.33
CA LEU A 103 1.94 4.75 -9.53
C LEU A 103 1.81 5.83 -8.46
N VAL A 104 2.43 5.58 -7.30
CA VAL A 104 2.48 6.51 -6.17
C VAL A 104 3.94 6.69 -5.75
N LEU A 105 4.38 7.95 -5.69
CA LEU A 105 5.68 8.37 -5.20
C LEU A 105 5.57 8.86 -3.76
N PHE A 106 6.54 8.53 -2.92
CA PHE A 106 6.64 9.06 -1.56
C PHE A 106 8.05 8.89 -0.98
N PRO A 107 8.50 9.78 -0.08
CA PRO A 107 9.72 9.58 0.67
C PRO A 107 9.52 8.52 1.75
N ASP A 108 10.54 7.70 2.00
CA ASP A 108 10.61 6.83 3.17
C ASP A 108 11.25 7.55 4.37
N ARG A 109 11.31 6.86 5.52
CA ARG A 109 11.87 7.43 6.75
C ARG A 109 13.37 7.75 6.66
N GLY A 110 14.09 7.16 5.70
CA GLY A 110 15.51 7.40 5.46
C GLY A 110 15.79 8.51 4.44
N GLY A 111 14.75 9.21 3.97
CA GLY A 111 14.88 10.26 2.95
C GLY A 111 15.06 9.73 1.53
N GLN A 112 15.02 8.41 1.34
CA GLN A 112 14.99 7.81 0.01
C GLN A 112 13.57 7.87 -0.53
N TRP A 113 13.43 7.81 -1.84
CA TRP A 113 12.14 7.83 -2.50
C TRP A 113 11.70 6.44 -2.91
N ARG A 114 10.38 6.24 -2.90
CA ARG A 114 9.72 5.01 -3.31
C ARG A 114 8.82 5.31 -4.50
N VAL A 115 8.77 4.35 -5.41
CA VAL A 115 7.77 4.27 -6.48
C VAL A 115 7.01 2.96 -6.27
N GLN A 116 5.71 3.06 -6.02
CA GLN A 116 4.85 1.92 -5.72
C GLN A 116 3.70 1.85 -6.71
N SER A 117 3.43 0.66 -7.22
CA SER A 117 2.29 0.40 -8.08
C SER A 117 0.99 0.34 -7.27
N VAL A 118 -0.07 0.95 -7.81
CA VAL A 118 -1.43 0.80 -7.27
C VAL A 118 -1.88 -0.65 -7.48
N PRO A 119 -2.43 -1.33 -6.45
CA PRO A 119 -2.97 -2.67 -6.62
C PRO A 119 -4.11 -2.73 -7.65
N ALA A 120 -4.26 -3.86 -8.33
CA ALA A 120 -5.33 -4.08 -9.32
C ALA A 120 -6.73 -4.04 -8.68
N GLY A 121 -6.82 -4.33 -7.38
CA GLY A 121 -8.03 -4.20 -6.59
C GLY A 121 -7.75 -4.14 -5.08
N PRO A 122 -8.79 -3.94 -4.27
CA PRO A 122 -8.69 -4.03 -2.82
C PRO A 122 -8.17 -5.41 -2.41
N HIS A 123 -7.25 -5.46 -1.45
CA HIS A 123 -6.73 -6.69 -0.83
C HIS A 123 -6.09 -7.71 -1.78
N THR A 124 -5.65 -7.32 -2.99
CA THR A 124 -4.85 -8.18 -3.89
C THR A 124 -3.38 -7.79 -3.89
N PHE A 125 -2.52 -8.77 -4.20
CA PHE A 125 -1.09 -8.59 -4.45
C PHE A 125 -0.75 -8.23 -5.90
N GLN A 126 -1.72 -8.32 -6.81
CA GLN A 126 -1.52 -7.96 -8.21
C GLN A 126 -1.43 -6.44 -8.36
N SER A 127 -0.40 -5.96 -9.07
CA SER A 127 -0.21 -4.54 -9.40
C SER A 127 -0.93 -4.17 -10.69
N ARG A 128 -1.49 -2.96 -10.79
CA ARG A 128 -2.02 -2.41 -12.05
C ARG A 128 -0.91 -2.26 -13.09
N LEU A 129 0.22 -1.73 -12.64
CA LEU A 129 1.41 -1.51 -13.47
C LEU A 129 2.66 -1.86 -12.67
N PRO A 130 3.09 -3.13 -12.65
CA PRO A 130 4.32 -3.51 -11.98
C PRO A 130 5.52 -2.86 -12.66
N LEU A 131 6.55 -2.55 -11.87
CA LEU A 131 7.82 -2.04 -12.36
C LEU A 131 8.46 -3.02 -13.38
N PRO A 132 9.30 -2.51 -14.30
CA PRO A 132 9.87 -3.26 -15.41
C PRO A 132 10.46 -4.60 -14.96
N GLU A 133 10.12 -5.67 -15.68
CA GLU A 133 10.60 -7.02 -15.37
C GLU A 133 12.13 -7.11 -15.24
N PRO A 134 12.95 -6.49 -16.13
CA PRO A 134 14.40 -6.53 -15.99
C PRO A 134 14.91 -5.98 -14.65
N TRP A 135 14.20 -5.02 -14.04
CA TRP A 135 14.64 -4.39 -12.79
C TRP A 135 14.36 -5.25 -11.56
N ARG A 136 13.41 -6.18 -11.64
CA ARG A 136 12.87 -6.90 -10.49
C ARG A 136 13.93 -7.76 -9.82
N GLY A 137 14.10 -7.58 -8.51
CA GLY A 137 15.13 -8.27 -7.72
C GLY A 137 16.53 -7.68 -7.85
N VAL A 138 16.73 -6.68 -8.72
CA VAL A 138 18.00 -5.98 -8.88
C VAL A 138 18.08 -4.81 -7.89
N ARG A 139 19.31 -4.48 -7.45
CA ARG A 139 19.57 -3.51 -6.40
C ARG A 139 20.75 -2.60 -6.73
N ASP A 140 20.78 -1.45 -6.05
CA ASP A 140 21.91 -0.53 -5.98
C ASP A 140 22.52 -0.18 -7.36
N GLU A 141 23.84 -0.20 -7.47
CA GLU A 141 24.56 0.22 -8.68
C GLU A 141 24.21 -0.65 -9.90
N ALA A 142 24.00 -1.95 -9.72
CA ALA A 142 23.58 -2.84 -10.80
C ALA A 142 22.21 -2.43 -11.37
N LEU A 143 21.27 -2.03 -10.50
CA LEU A 143 19.99 -1.49 -10.93
C LEU A 143 20.17 -0.12 -11.58
N SER A 144 21.06 0.73 -11.07
CA SER A 144 21.31 2.05 -11.63
C SER A 144 21.84 1.97 -13.06
N GLN A 145 22.77 1.06 -13.31
CA GLN A 145 23.32 0.78 -14.65
C GLN A 145 22.28 0.14 -15.57
N LEU A 146 21.55 -0.87 -15.09
CA LEU A 146 20.53 -1.56 -15.88
C LEU A 146 19.37 -0.64 -16.26
N ALA A 147 18.91 0.17 -15.31
CA ALA A 147 17.83 1.11 -15.51
C ALA A 147 18.29 2.37 -16.25
N ASP A 148 19.60 2.63 -16.33
CA ASP A 148 20.17 3.90 -16.77
C ASP A 148 19.52 5.10 -16.02
N ILE A 149 19.41 4.94 -14.69
CA ILE A 149 18.88 5.93 -13.76
C ILE A 149 19.81 5.94 -12.54
N PRO A 150 20.49 7.05 -12.22
CA PRO A 150 21.39 7.11 -11.08
C PRO A 150 20.65 6.96 -9.76
N GLY A 151 21.32 6.38 -8.76
CA GLY A 151 20.84 6.35 -7.38
C GLY A 151 19.70 5.37 -7.12
N CYS A 152 19.47 4.39 -7.99
CA CYS A 152 18.51 3.32 -7.71
C CYS A 152 18.95 2.52 -6.48
N VAL A 153 17.97 2.09 -5.67
CA VAL A 153 18.19 1.34 -4.43
C VAL A 153 17.77 -0.11 -4.61
N PHE A 154 16.54 -0.35 -5.08
CA PHE A 154 16.04 -1.70 -5.38
C PHE A 154 14.74 -1.68 -6.17
N VAL A 155 14.38 -2.82 -6.75
CA VAL A 155 13.00 -3.16 -7.13
C VAL A 155 12.64 -4.53 -6.56
N HIS A 156 11.46 -4.66 -5.96
CA HIS A 156 10.98 -5.94 -5.43
C HIS A 156 10.81 -6.98 -6.55
N ALA A 157 10.98 -8.27 -6.25
CA ALA A 157 10.90 -9.36 -7.24
C ALA A 157 9.55 -9.42 -8.00
N SER A 158 8.44 -9.02 -7.37
CA SER A 158 7.15 -8.91 -8.06
C SER A 158 6.92 -7.58 -8.80
N GLY A 159 7.83 -6.61 -8.67
CA GLY A 159 7.73 -5.29 -9.29
C GLY A 159 6.73 -4.33 -8.63
N PHE A 160 6.10 -4.68 -7.50
CA PHE A 160 5.09 -3.81 -6.88
C PHE A 160 5.66 -2.52 -6.29
N ILE A 161 6.94 -2.49 -5.92
CA ILE A 161 7.61 -1.33 -5.34
C ILE A 161 9.09 -1.31 -5.73
N GLY A 162 9.62 -0.11 -5.90
CA GLY A 162 11.04 0.16 -6.07
C GLY A 162 11.44 1.43 -5.32
N GLY A 163 12.72 1.73 -5.35
CA GLY A 163 13.24 2.91 -4.66
C GLY A 163 14.45 3.53 -5.33
N ASN A 164 14.57 4.83 -5.16
CA ASN A 164 15.69 5.65 -5.59
C ASN A 164 16.13 6.57 -4.44
N ARG A 165 17.36 7.07 -4.45
CA ARG A 165 17.86 8.04 -3.47
C ARG A 165 17.22 9.42 -3.63
N THR A 166 16.77 9.79 -4.82
CA THR A 166 16.18 11.11 -5.10
C THR A 166 14.75 11.01 -5.58
N ARG A 167 14.00 12.11 -5.41
CA ARG A 167 12.64 12.27 -5.93
C ARG A 167 12.62 12.14 -7.45
N GLU A 168 13.55 12.82 -8.10
CA GLU A 168 13.69 12.89 -9.55
C GLU A 168 14.00 11.50 -10.13
N GLY A 169 14.87 10.73 -9.46
CA GLY A 169 15.17 9.37 -9.87
C GLY A 169 13.97 8.43 -9.71
N ALA A 170 13.17 8.57 -8.63
CA ALA A 170 11.94 7.79 -8.46
C ALA A 170 10.86 8.16 -9.49
N LEU A 171 10.75 9.44 -9.85
CA LEU A 171 9.87 9.92 -10.90
C LEU A 171 10.30 9.40 -12.28
N GLU A 172 11.60 9.38 -12.57
CA GLU A 172 12.12 8.80 -13.82
C GLU A 172 11.86 7.29 -13.88
N MET A 173 12.02 6.56 -12.77
CA MET A 173 11.61 5.16 -12.69
C MET A 173 10.13 4.97 -13.01
N ALA A 174 9.25 5.85 -12.50
CA ALA A 174 7.82 5.83 -12.81
C ALA A 174 7.54 6.09 -14.29
N ARG A 175 8.21 7.07 -14.91
CA ARG A 175 8.07 7.39 -16.34
C ARG A 175 8.51 6.24 -17.24
N ARG A 176 9.66 5.62 -16.99
CA ARG A 176 10.12 4.43 -17.75
C ARG A 176 9.17 3.23 -17.57
N THR A 177 8.53 3.13 -16.42
CA THR A 177 7.48 2.13 -16.17
C THR A 177 6.21 2.43 -16.99
N LEU A 178 5.77 3.69 -17.05
CA LEU A 178 4.61 4.11 -17.86
C LEU A 178 4.85 3.89 -19.35
N ALA A 179 6.05 4.16 -19.86
CA ALA A 179 6.40 3.97 -21.26
C ALA A 179 6.20 2.52 -21.75
N GLN A 180 6.32 1.53 -20.85
CA GLN A 180 6.08 0.11 -21.20
C GLN A 180 4.62 -0.20 -21.52
N ARG A 181 3.65 0.55 -20.96
CA ARG A 181 2.24 0.41 -21.34
C ARG A 181 2.01 0.69 -22.82
N HIS A 182 2.77 1.63 -23.38
CA HIS A 182 2.62 2.03 -24.78
C HIS A 182 3.38 1.11 -25.76
N GLY A 183 4.41 0.40 -25.29
CA GLY A 183 5.19 -0.55 -26.10
C GLY A 183 4.61 -1.97 -26.18
N GLY A 184 3.73 -2.37 -25.26
CA GLY A 184 3.18 -3.74 -25.18
C GLY A 184 1.94 -4.01 -26.02
N GLY A 185 1.38 -3.01 -26.69
CA GLY A 185 0.13 -3.12 -27.48
C GLY A 185 0.28 -3.68 -28.90
N ALA A 186 1.49 -4.06 -29.33
CA ALA A 186 1.75 -4.51 -30.71
C ALA A 186 1.81 -6.04 -30.89
N GLN A 187 1.44 -6.84 -29.88
CA GLN A 187 1.30 -8.29 -30.04
C GLN A 187 0.14 -8.83 -29.21
N SER A 188 -1.03 -8.96 -29.83
CA SER A 188 -1.99 -10.06 -29.61
C SER A 188 -3.23 -9.89 -30.50
N GLY A 189 -3.43 -10.87 -31.40
CA GLY A 189 -4.72 -11.18 -32.03
C GLY A 189 -5.02 -10.48 -33.33
#